data_AF-A0A7S1UQM3-F1
#
_entry.id   AF-A0A7S1UQM3-F1
#
_cell.length_a   1.000
_cell.length_b   1.000
_cell.length_c   1.000
_cell.angle_alpha   90.00
_cell.angle_beta   90.00
_cell.angle_gamma   90.00
#
_symmetry.space_group_name_H-M   'P 1'
#
loop_
_entity.id
_entity.type
_entity.pdbx_description
1 polymer ?
#
loop_
_entity_poly.entity_id
_entity_poly.type
_entity_poly.pdbx_seq_one_letter_code
_entity_poly.pdbx_strand_id
1 'polypeptide(L)'
;GKGLKEVATVMEDYTEYDGVPNVGNSKSLNLLLRQQLAFDGALVTDYEEIRNLANWHHTVASTEDAVIRAIQEGSVDMSMIPYDVEGFRDGISKGIQDSVFTMDRIDTSVKR
;
A
#
# COMPACT_ATOMS: atom_id res chain seq x y z
N GLY A 1 -15.01 14.31 -15.99
CA GLY A 1 -13.65 14.73 -15.62
C GLY A 1 -12.67 13.71 -16.17
N LYS A 2 -11.52 14.15 -16.70
CA LYS A 2 -10.45 13.26 -17.18
C LYS A 2 -9.75 12.63 -15.97
N GLY A 3 -10.26 11.52 -15.46
CA GLY A 3 -9.55 10.71 -14.45
C GLY A 3 -8.31 10.06 -15.07
N LEU A 4 -7.46 9.43 -14.25
CA LEU A 4 -6.20 8.78 -14.66
C LEU A 4 -6.40 7.46 -15.41
N LYS A 5 -7.41 7.37 -16.28
CA LYS A 5 -7.85 6.10 -16.91
C LYS A 5 -6.88 5.51 -17.94
N GLU A 6 -5.94 6.29 -18.43
CA GLU A 6 -4.93 5.86 -19.41
C GLU A 6 -3.57 5.57 -18.78
N VAL A 7 -3.41 5.82 -17.47
CA VAL A 7 -2.17 5.57 -16.74
C VAL A 7 -2.20 4.15 -16.20
N ALA A 8 -1.19 3.34 -16.55
CA ALA A 8 -1.12 1.94 -16.13
C ALA A 8 -0.65 1.79 -14.68
N THR A 9 0.32 2.60 -14.28
CA THR A 9 0.92 2.53 -12.94
C THR A 9 1.17 3.91 -12.36
N VAL A 10 1.06 4.02 -11.04
CA VAL A 10 1.49 5.17 -10.26
C VAL A 10 2.39 4.65 -9.15
N MET A 11 3.49 5.36 -8.91
CA MET A 11 4.34 5.14 -7.75
C MET A 11 3.98 6.19 -6.69
N GLU A 12 3.69 5.73 -5.48
CA GLU A 12 3.53 6.63 -4.33
C GLU A 12 4.90 7.07 -3.79
N ASP A 13 4.94 8.21 -3.10
CA ASP A 13 6.18 8.84 -2.64
C ASP A 13 6.46 8.61 -1.15
N TYR A 14 7.73 8.69 -0.76
CA TYR A 14 8.23 8.62 0.63
C TYR A 14 7.67 9.66 1.62
N THR A 15 6.86 10.62 1.16
CA THR A 15 6.57 11.79 1.97
C THR A 15 5.50 11.51 3.01
N GLU A 16 5.44 12.39 4.01
CA GLU A 16 4.33 12.43 4.95
C GLU A 16 3.43 13.63 4.61
N TYR A 17 2.12 13.42 4.72
CA TYR A 17 1.13 14.48 4.60
C TYR A 17 0.49 14.69 5.98
N ASP A 18 0.71 15.88 6.57
CA ASP A 18 0.26 16.23 7.92
C ASP A 18 0.68 15.20 8.99
N GLY A 19 1.91 14.67 8.89
CA GLY A 19 2.48 13.68 9.81
C GLY A 19 1.99 12.24 9.59
N VAL A 20 1.31 11.97 8.48
CA VAL A 20 0.88 10.61 8.10
C VAL A 20 1.71 10.15 6.89
N PRO A 21 2.53 9.07 7.03
CA PRO A 21 3.28 8.50 5.91
C PRO A 21 2.36 8.08 4.77
N ASN A 22 2.71 8.49 3.54
CA ASN A 22 1.82 8.38 2.40
C ASN A 22 1.45 6.93 2.04
N VAL A 23 2.41 6.00 2.10
CA VAL A 23 2.22 4.56 1.81
C VAL A 23 1.12 3.89 2.65
N GLY A 24 0.78 4.46 3.81
CA GLY A 24 -0.31 4.03 4.70
C GLY A 24 -1.46 5.04 4.83
N ASN A 25 -1.56 6.03 3.95
CA ASN A 25 -2.50 7.15 4.07
C ASN A 25 -3.76 6.94 3.21
N SER A 26 -4.86 6.57 3.86
CA SER A 26 -6.15 6.35 3.19
C SER A 26 -6.73 7.61 2.52
N LYS A 27 -6.44 8.81 3.01
CA LYS A 27 -6.91 10.04 2.36
C LYS A 27 -6.22 10.26 1.01
N SER A 28 -4.91 10.03 0.95
CA SER A 28 -4.13 10.15 -0.28
C SER A 28 -4.46 9.02 -1.24
N LEU A 29 -4.33 7.78 -0.78
CA LEU A 29 -4.28 6.64 -1.69
C LEU A 29 -5.65 6.01 -1.95
N ASN A 30 -6.62 6.12 -1.05
CA ASN A 30 -7.99 5.68 -1.31
C ASN A 30 -8.88 6.83 -1.78
N LEU A 31 -9.04 7.89 -0.98
CA LEU A 31 -9.98 8.96 -1.30
C LEU A 31 -9.53 9.77 -2.52
N LEU A 32 -8.31 10.31 -2.53
CA LEU A 32 -7.85 11.12 -3.66
C LEU A 32 -7.58 10.24 -4.89
N LEU A 33 -6.67 9.26 -4.78
CA LEU A 33 -6.23 8.47 -5.93
C LEU A 33 -7.33 7.56 -6.50
N ARG A 34 -7.93 6.67 -5.69
CA ARG A 34 -8.95 5.73 -6.20
C ARG A 34 -10.29 6.40 -6.47
N GLN A 35 -10.80 7.23 -5.56
CA GLN A 35 -12.17 7.74 -5.68
C GLN A 35 -12.26 9.04 -6.50
N GLN A 36 -11.44 10.05 -6.20
CA GLN A 36 -11.55 11.36 -6.85
C GLN A 36 -10.88 11.40 -8.22
N LEU A 37 -9.70 10.79 -8.35
CA LEU A 37 -8.96 10.70 -9.61
C LEU A 37 -9.37 9.50 -10.47
N ALA A 38 -10.17 8.57 -9.91
CA ALA A 38 -10.65 7.36 -10.57
C ALA A 38 -9.50 6.56 -11.21
N PHE A 39 -8.41 6.36 -10.45
CA PHE A 39 -7.26 5.58 -10.89
C PHE A 39 -7.50 4.08 -10.71
N ASP A 40 -7.59 3.38 -11.83
CA ASP A 40 -7.89 1.94 -11.89
C ASP A 40 -6.66 1.06 -12.14
N GLY A 41 -5.48 1.67 -12.39
CA GLY A 41 -4.22 0.94 -12.59
C GLY A 41 -3.56 0.47 -11.29
N ALA A 42 -2.35 -0.08 -11.41
CA ALA A 42 -1.60 -0.59 -10.26
C ALA A 42 -0.87 0.52 -9.49
N LEU A 43 -1.04 0.53 -8.16
CA LEU A 43 -0.28 1.37 -7.25
C LEU A 43 0.93 0.58 -6.73
N VAL A 44 2.13 1.06 -7.06
CA VAL A 44 3.40 0.50 -6.60
C VAL A 44 4.02 1.43 -5.55
N THR A 45 4.68 0.87 -4.53
CA THR A 45 5.43 1.68 -3.57
C THR A 45 6.74 2.18 -4.15
N ASP A 46 7.29 3.24 -3.57
CA ASP A 46 8.71 3.54 -3.75
C ASP A 46 9.57 2.46 -3.05
N TYR A 47 10.88 2.53 -3.25
CA TYR A 47 11.85 1.52 -2.84
C TYR A 47 11.90 1.34 -1.31
N GLU A 48 11.61 0.13 -0.83
CA GLU A 48 11.60 -0.26 0.60
C GLU A 48 10.55 0.45 1.47
N GLU A 49 9.59 1.13 0.86
CA GLU A 49 8.80 2.14 1.59
C GLU A 49 7.85 1.56 2.64
N ILE A 50 7.27 0.38 2.40
CA ILE A 50 6.39 -0.26 3.39
C ILE A 50 7.13 -0.45 4.72
N ARG A 51 8.39 -0.90 4.70
CA ARG A 51 9.14 -1.18 5.93
C ARG A 51 9.47 0.09 6.71
N ASN A 52 9.52 1.24 6.04
CA ASN A 52 9.77 2.53 6.70
C ASN A 52 8.63 2.92 7.65
N LEU A 53 7.39 2.43 7.46
CA LEU A 53 6.30 2.63 8.42
C LEU A 53 6.69 2.17 9.84
N ALA A 54 7.43 1.07 9.96
CA ALA A 54 7.92 0.54 11.23
C ALA A 54 9.29 1.14 11.62
N ASN A 55 10.24 1.15 10.68
CA ASN A 55 11.65 1.39 10.99
C ASN A 55 12.04 2.88 11.04
N TRP A 56 11.34 3.72 10.28
CA TRP A 56 11.67 5.14 10.16
C TRP A 56 10.59 6.02 10.78
N HIS A 57 9.32 5.77 10.43
CA HIS A 57 8.19 6.56 10.89
C HIS A 57 7.64 6.08 12.25
N HIS A 58 7.98 4.86 12.66
CA HIS A 58 7.54 4.26 13.94
C HIS A 58 6.02 4.32 14.18
N THR A 59 5.24 4.15 13.11
CA THR A 59 3.76 4.24 13.13
C THR A 59 3.06 2.90 13.35
N VAL A 60 3.82 1.80 13.27
CA VAL A 60 3.36 0.42 13.46
C VAL A 60 4.45 -0.38 14.18
N ALA A 61 4.08 -1.51 14.78
CA ALA A 61 4.98 -2.25 15.67
C ALA A 61 5.94 -3.20 14.94
N SER A 62 5.61 -3.65 13.73
CA SER A 62 6.44 -4.61 12.97
C SER A 62 6.31 -4.44 11.45
N THR A 63 7.17 -5.13 10.69
CA THR A 63 7.10 -5.18 9.22
C THR A 63 5.78 -5.78 8.74
N GLU A 64 5.27 -6.82 9.41
CA GLU A 64 3.99 -7.44 9.07
C GLU A 64 2.82 -6.46 9.26
N ASP A 65 2.81 -5.70 10.35
CA ASP A 65 1.81 -4.66 10.59
C ASP A 65 1.92 -3.53 9.55
N ALA A 66 3.14 -3.21 9.10
CA ALA A 66 3.37 -2.25 8.03
C ALA A 66 2.78 -2.73 6.69
N VAL A 67 2.99 -4.00 6.34
CA VAL A 67 2.42 -4.62 5.14
C VAL A 67 0.90 -4.59 5.18
N ILE A 68 0.31 -4.96 6.32
CA ILE A 68 -1.13 -4.92 6.53
C ILE A 68 -1.67 -3.51 6.31
N ARG A 69 -1.04 -2.51 6.95
CA ARG A 69 -1.45 -1.11 6.81
C ARG A 69 -1.36 -0.61 5.38
N ALA A 70 -0.25 -0.84 4.68
CA ALA A 70 -0.05 -0.35 3.31
C ALA A 70 -1.10 -0.94 2.33
N ILE A 71 -1.44 -2.21 2.48
CA ILE A 71 -2.38 -2.88 1.56
C ILE A 71 -3.84 -2.58 1.91
N GLN A 72 -4.18 -2.58 3.21
CA GLN A 72 -5.55 -2.40 3.70
C GLN A 72 -5.95 -0.92 3.73
N GLU A 73 -5.09 -0.05 4.28
CA GLU A 73 -5.37 1.38 4.43
C GLU A 73 -4.80 2.22 3.29
N GLY A 74 -3.63 1.85 2.76
CA GLY A 74 -2.95 2.56 1.68
C GLY A 74 -3.36 2.12 0.26
N SER A 75 -4.16 1.06 0.10
CA SER A 75 -4.56 0.53 -1.23
C SER A 75 -3.41 0.13 -2.17
N VAL A 76 -2.20 -0.08 -1.61
CA VAL A 76 -1.02 -0.54 -2.37
C VAL A 76 -1.33 -1.88 -3.02
N ASP A 77 -0.94 -2.03 -4.28
CA ASP A 77 -1.10 -3.29 -5.03
C ASP A 77 0.22 -4.05 -5.13
N MET A 78 1.35 -3.34 -5.24
CA MET A 78 2.67 -3.91 -5.40
C MET A 78 3.70 -3.22 -4.50
N SER A 79 4.47 -4.00 -3.76
CA SER A 79 5.58 -3.49 -2.96
C SER A 79 6.89 -3.57 -3.74
N MET A 80 7.64 -2.46 -3.81
CA MET A 80 9.00 -2.46 -4.33
C MET A 80 9.98 -2.86 -3.22
N ILE A 81 10.19 -4.17 -3.09
CA ILE A 81 11.00 -4.78 -2.02
C ILE A 81 12.41 -5.07 -2.55
N PRO A 82 13.45 -4.44 -2.00
CA PRO A 82 14.82 -4.73 -2.42
C PRO A 82 15.49 -5.85 -1.65
N TYR A 83 15.10 -6.09 -0.39
CA TYR A 83 15.85 -7.00 0.50
C TYR A 83 14.97 -8.00 1.26
N ASP A 84 13.84 -7.57 1.84
CA ASP A 84 13.07 -8.36 2.80
C ASP A 84 11.77 -8.94 2.21
N VAL A 85 11.93 -9.89 1.27
CA VAL A 85 10.78 -10.57 0.64
C VAL A 85 10.03 -11.46 1.65
N GLU A 86 10.74 -12.02 2.63
CA GLU A 86 10.15 -12.89 3.65
C GLU A 86 9.22 -12.11 4.59
N GLY A 87 9.66 -10.96 5.12
CA GLY A 87 8.82 -10.10 5.96
C GLY A 87 7.56 -9.61 5.23
N PHE A 88 7.67 -9.28 3.94
CA PHE A 88 6.50 -8.95 3.14
C PHE A 88 5.53 -10.12 3.00
N ARG A 89 6.03 -11.31 2.61
CA ARG A 89 5.22 -12.53 2.45
C ARG A 89 4.53 -12.90 3.77
N ASP A 90 5.24 -12.77 4.87
CA ASP A 90 4.74 -13.12 6.20
C ASP A 90 3.67 -12.11 6.64
N GLY A 91 3.81 -10.82 6.31
CA GLY A 91 2.76 -9.81 6.45
C GLY A 91 1.50 -10.12 5.65
N ILE A 92 1.63 -10.54 4.39
CA ILE A 92 0.48 -11.02 3.59
C ILE A 92 -0.20 -12.22 4.26
N SER A 93 0.60 -13.21 4.65
CA SER A 93 0.11 -14.44 5.27
C SER A 93 -0.62 -14.16 6.58
N LYS A 94 -0.06 -13.29 7.42
CA LYS A 94 -0.67 -12.82 8.67
C LYS A 94 -2.01 -12.14 8.40
N GLY A 95 -2.06 -11.19 7.45
CA GLY A 95 -3.30 -10.48 7.13
C GLY A 95 -4.42 -11.40 6.64
N ILE A 96 -4.09 -12.48 5.91
CA ILE A 96 -5.07 -13.51 5.52
C ILE A 96 -5.50 -14.36 6.72
N GLN A 97 -4.56 -14.85 7.52
CA GLN A 97 -4.84 -15.71 8.68
C GLN A 97 -5.69 -14.99 9.74
N ASP A 98 -5.37 -13.72 9.99
CA ASP A 98 -6.09 -12.87 10.93
C ASP A 98 -7.41 -12.32 10.35
N SER A 99 -7.80 -12.72 9.12
CA SER A 99 -9.00 -12.26 8.41
C SER A 99 -9.08 -10.75 8.21
N VAL A 100 -7.94 -10.06 8.22
CA VAL A 100 -7.84 -8.63 7.92
C VAL A 100 -7.98 -8.40 6.42
N PHE A 101 -7.36 -9.28 5.62
CA PHE A 101 -7.54 -9.29 4.16
C PHE A 101 -8.68 -10.21 3.76
N THR A 102 -9.61 -9.67 2.98
CA THR A 102 -10.49 -10.51 2.18
C THR A 102 -9.73 -11.01 0.96
N MET A 103 -10.08 -12.19 0.45
CA MET A 103 -9.50 -12.67 -0.82
C MET A 103 -9.80 -11.70 -1.97
N ASP A 104 -10.97 -11.05 -1.96
CA ASP A 104 -11.30 -10.00 -2.93
C ASP A 104 -10.30 -8.83 -2.90
N ARG A 105 -9.81 -8.42 -1.72
CA ARG A 105 -8.80 -7.36 -1.62
C ARG A 105 -7.49 -7.79 -2.27
N ILE A 106 -7.06 -9.02 -2.03
CA ILE A 106 -5.83 -9.59 -2.62
C ILE A 106 -5.98 -9.76 -4.13
N ASP A 107 -7.07 -10.37 -4.58
CA ASP A 107 -7.38 -10.56 -5.99
C ASP A 107 -7.46 -9.23 -6.75
N THR A 108 -7.98 -8.18 -6.10
CA THR A 108 -8.01 -6.83 -6.67
C THR A 108 -6.61 -6.30 -6.94
N SER A 109 -5.66 -6.50 -6.02
CA SER A 109 -4.27 -6.09 -6.25
C SER A 109 -3.61 -6.86 -7.40
N VAL A 110 -3.88 -8.17 -7.51
CA VAL A 110 -3.30 -9.02 -8.57
C VAL A 110 -3.89 -8.72 -9.96
N LYS A 111 -5.14 -8.26 -10.02
CA LYS A 111 -5.83 -7.94 -11.29
C LYS A 111 -5.40 -6.60 -11.90
N ARG A 112 -4.87 -5.68 -11.11
CA ARG A 112 -4.40 -4.36 -11.55
C ARG A 112 -3.01 -4.46 -12.17
#